data_AF-A0A2N2JAC6-F1
#
_entry.id   AF-A0A2N2JAC6-F1
#
_cell.length_a   1.000
_cell.length_b   1.000
_cell.length_c   1.000
_cell.angle_alpha   90.00
_cell.angle_beta   90.00
_cell.angle_gamma   90.00
#
_symmetry.space_group_name_H-M   'P 1'
#
loop_
_entity.id
_entity.type
_entity.pdbx_description
1 polymer ?
#
loop_
_entity_poly.entity_id
_entity_poly.type
_entity_poly.pdbx_seq_one_letter_code
_entity_poly.pdbx_strand_id
1 'polypeptide(L)'
;MAPEGAGFSAEFPEAPEHVVQTLSSATGIEAELNQYKVAEELTGRMMIVSYNPLVGQLAGLGDPDAALARMVADQKSGPRRTLVSERALTRDGHKGHELVMISADLGNDKMRITWRVFIVGYRLYQLMATANDDASQARVDRFLGAFRFTPDAAGPQVDAANRDLWQKYESEAGDFTATLPAKPKREATAAETPWGRREVRRLTASSAFPPAEYTVTVVPLAPRERKLSLTESLGAWEAFTLRGRGDVTFTLKQRAAVVIAGHTARVLEVTATRPDGDVNARLLGLPFGDRFFELASLPLDARAGSLDASRFFDGFTPGAPPAPPVAPQ
;
A
#
# COMPACT_ATOMS: atom_id res chain seq x y z
N MET A 1 20.74 -9.07 23.46
CA MET A 1 21.27 -9.18 22.10
C MET A 1 20.59 -8.14 21.22
N ALA A 2 21.36 -7.39 20.42
CA ALA A 2 20.83 -6.51 19.38
C ALA A 2 21.01 -7.23 18.03
N PRO A 3 19.95 -7.75 17.39
CA PRO A 3 20.09 -8.32 16.06
C PRO A 3 20.47 -7.22 15.07
N GLU A 4 21.43 -7.50 14.20
CA GLU A 4 21.93 -6.52 13.22
C GLU A 4 20.79 -6.05 12.30
N GLY A 5 20.65 -4.73 12.12
CA GLY A 5 19.64 -4.11 11.25
C GLY A 5 18.19 -4.16 11.77
N ALA A 6 17.93 -4.85 12.88
CA ALA A 6 16.59 -5.01 13.45
C ALA A 6 16.09 -3.74 14.15
N GLY A 7 16.99 -2.82 14.52
CA GLY A 7 16.61 -1.57 15.16
C GLY A 7 16.14 -1.72 16.61
N PHE A 8 16.50 -2.83 17.27
CA PHE A 8 16.19 -3.04 18.69
C PHE A 8 17.25 -3.90 19.36
N SER A 9 17.21 -3.89 20.70
CA SER A 9 17.90 -4.87 21.54
C SER A 9 16.92 -5.47 22.55
N ALA A 10 17.07 -6.76 22.83
CA ALA A 10 16.26 -7.48 23.80
C ALA A 10 17.09 -8.55 24.52
N GLU A 11 16.73 -8.87 25.77
CA GLU A 11 17.33 -9.95 26.53
C GLU A 11 16.38 -11.15 26.54
N PHE A 12 16.60 -12.06 25.60
CA PHE A 12 15.93 -13.36 25.59
C PHE A 12 16.55 -14.28 26.65
N PRO A 13 15.77 -15.19 27.25
CA PRO A 13 16.27 -16.15 28.24
C PRO A 13 17.26 -17.16 27.64
N GLU A 14 17.19 -17.37 26.33
CA GLU A 14 18.10 -18.20 25.52
C GLU A 14 18.26 -17.58 24.13
N ALA A 15 19.10 -18.18 23.26
CA ALA A 15 19.29 -17.68 21.91
C ALA A 15 17.97 -17.81 21.11
N PRO A 16 17.39 -16.71 20.61
CA PRO A 16 16.13 -16.78 19.88
C PRO A 16 16.32 -17.38 18.49
N GLU A 17 15.30 -18.07 18.00
CA GLU A 17 15.17 -18.42 16.59
C GLU A 17 14.78 -17.17 15.79
N HIS A 18 15.45 -16.92 14.66
CA HIS A 18 15.06 -15.87 13.71
C HIS A 18 14.26 -16.48 12.57
N VAL A 19 13.00 -16.06 12.45
CA VAL A 19 12.09 -16.48 11.38
C VAL A 19 11.73 -15.27 10.54
N VAL A 20 11.85 -15.42 9.22
CA VAL A 20 11.38 -14.44 8.24
C VAL A 20 10.15 -15.02 7.56
N GLN A 21 9.04 -14.28 7.58
CA GLN A 21 7.80 -14.67 6.94
C GLN A 21 7.37 -13.60 5.94
N THR A 22 7.08 -14.00 4.70
CA THR A 22 6.46 -13.10 3.73
C THR A 22 4.97 -12.98 4.01
N LEU A 23 4.50 -11.77 4.26
CA LEU A 23 3.10 -11.42 4.41
C LEU A 23 2.61 -10.80 3.09
N SER A 24 1.57 -11.37 2.50
CA SER A 24 0.86 -10.76 1.38
C SER A 24 -0.33 -9.97 1.91
N SER A 25 -0.39 -8.69 1.59
CA SER A 25 -1.59 -7.87 1.79
C SER A 25 -2.70 -8.26 0.81
N ALA A 26 -3.95 -7.85 1.10
CA ALA A 26 -5.07 -8.01 0.17
C ALA A 26 -4.82 -7.33 -1.20
N THR A 27 -3.93 -6.35 -1.24
CA THR A 27 -3.50 -5.63 -2.44
C THR A 27 -2.32 -6.29 -3.17
N GLY A 28 -1.86 -7.46 -2.73
CA GLY A 28 -0.74 -8.19 -3.34
C GLY A 28 0.64 -7.58 -3.07
N ILE A 29 0.73 -6.57 -2.19
CA ILE A 29 2.02 -6.07 -1.70
C ILE A 29 2.54 -7.09 -0.70
N GLU A 30 3.76 -7.58 -0.96
CA GLU A 30 4.50 -8.47 -0.07
C GLU A 30 5.34 -7.64 0.91
N ALA A 31 5.34 -8.04 2.17
CA ALA A 31 6.18 -7.46 3.22
C ALA A 31 6.81 -8.56 4.07
N GLU A 32 8.06 -8.40 4.47
CA GLU A 32 8.74 -9.36 5.34
C GLU A 32 8.47 -9.07 6.81
N LEU A 33 7.87 -10.04 7.50
CA LEU A 33 7.79 -10.07 8.95
C LEU A 33 9.00 -10.81 9.51
N ASN A 34 9.83 -10.07 10.25
CA ASN A 34 10.97 -10.61 10.97
C ASN A 34 10.55 -10.92 12.39
N GLN A 35 10.79 -12.14 12.86
CA GLN A 35 10.45 -12.59 14.20
C GLN A 35 11.66 -13.20 14.89
N TYR A 36 11.95 -12.74 16.09
CA TYR A 36 12.91 -13.36 17.01
C TYR A 36 12.11 -13.97 18.14
N LYS A 37 12.12 -15.30 18.22
CA LYS A 37 11.24 -16.03 19.15
C LYS A 37 12.00 -17.04 19.97
N VAL A 38 11.59 -17.14 21.23
CA VAL A 38 11.88 -18.26 22.12
C VAL A 38 10.55 -18.88 22.50
N ALA A 39 10.38 -20.18 22.26
CA ALA A 39 9.16 -20.90 22.59
C ALA A 39 9.53 -22.20 23.33
N GLU A 40 8.87 -22.43 24.46
CA GLU A 40 9.01 -23.65 25.23
C GLU A 40 7.70 -24.44 25.14
N GLU A 41 7.68 -25.40 24.22
CA GLU A 41 6.48 -26.12 23.79
C GLU A 41 5.68 -26.71 24.94
N LEU A 42 6.34 -27.34 25.92
CA LEU A 42 5.68 -28.03 27.04
C LEU A 42 4.97 -27.08 28.02
N THR A 43 5.39 -25.82 28.08
CA THR A 43 4.85 -24.86 29.05
C THR A 43 3.95 -23.81 28.40
N GLY A 44 3.89 -23.77 27.06
CA GLY A 44 3.20 -22.72 26.32
C GLY A 44 3.81 -21.33 26.53
N ARG A 45 5.04 -21.27 27.07
CA ARG A 45 5.79 -20.03 27.27
C ARG A 45 6.41 -19.61 25.96
N MET A 46 6.17 -18.36 25.59
CA MET A 46 6.61 -17.81 24.32
C MET A 46 7.01 -16.36 24.53
N MET A 47 8.15 -15.97 23.98
CA MET A 47 8.63 -14.59 23.94
C MET A 47 8.99 -14.28 22.49
N ILE A 48 8.33 -13.30 21.91
CA ILE A 48 8.52 -12.87 20.52
C ILE A 48 8.81 -11.38 20.52
N VAL A 49 9.85 -10.98 19.78
CA VAL A 49 9.93 -9.64 19.20
C VAL A 49 9.79 -9.80 17.71
N SER A 50 8.79 -9.15 17.12
CA SER A 50 8.66 -9.06 15.68
C SER A 50 8.72 -7.62 15.22
N TYR A 51 9.25 -7.44 14.02
CA TYR A 51 9.12 -6.20 13.30
C TYR A 51 8.88 -6.44 11.82
N ASN A 52 8.20 -5.50 11.20
CA ASN A 52 8.06 -5.45 9.75
C ASN A 52 8.11 -4.00 9.29
N PRO A 53 8.63 -3.74 8.07
CA PRO A 53 8.38 -2.47 7.42
C PRO A 53 6.87 -2.30 7.27
N LEU A 54 6.38 -1.11 7.61
CA LEU A 54 4.97 -0.74 7.48
C LEU A 54 4.56 -0.42 6.03
N VAL A 55 5.48 -0.64 5.09
CA VAL A 55 5.29 -0.47 3.65
C VAL A 55 4.10 -1.32 3.22
N GLY A 56 3.02 -0.67 2.76
CA GLY A 56 1.77 -1.33 2.36
C GLY A 56 0.78 -1.68 3.48
N GLN A 57 1.19 -1.85 4.74
CA GLN A 57 0.27 -2.21 5.85
C GLN A 57 -0.33 -1.00 6.59
N LEU A 58 0.41 0.11 6.70
CA LEU A 58 -0.16 1.40 7.15
C LEU A 58 -0.98 2.10 6.07
N ALA A 59 -0.94 1.54 4.87
CA ALA A 59 -1.51 2.10 3.68
C ALA A 59 -3.04 2.04 3.84
N GLY A 60 -3.63 3.12 4.41
CA GLY A 60 -5.02 3.16 4.86
C GLY A 60 -5.26 3.45 6.34
N LEU A 61 -4.26 3.23 7.19
CA LEU A 61 -4.34 3.46 8.63
C LEU A 61 -4.14 4.94 9.01
N GLY A 62 -3.61 5.74 8.09
CA GLY A 62 -3.48 7.19 8.25
C GLY A 62 -2.34 7.59 9.18
N ASP A 63 -2.63 8.48 10.12
CA ASP A 63 -1.69 8.91 11.16
C ASP A 63 -1.19 7.71 12.01
N PRO A 64 0.11 7.62 12.33
CA PRO A 64 0.65 6.51 13.13
C PRO A 64 -0.07 6.27 14.46
N ASP A 65 -0.53 7.32 15.16
CA ASP A 65 -1.24 7.13 16.43
C ASP A 65 -2.64 6.51 16.17
N ALA A 66 -3.32 6.91 15.08
CA ALA A 66 -4.58 6.29 14.65
C ALA A 66 -4.41 4.82 14.22
N ALA A 67 -3.32 4.52 13.51
CA ALA A 67 -2.97 3.16 13.11
C ALA A 67 -2.76 2.25 14.33
N LEU A 68 -1.98 2.74 15.29
CA LEU A 68 -1.70 2.05 16.54
C LEU A 68 -3.00 1.78 17.33
N ALA A 69 -3.87 2.79 17.44
CA ALA A 69 -5.17 2.65 18.10
C ALA A 69 -6.05 1.59 17.43
N ARG A 70 -6.06 1.51 16.10
CA ARG A 70 -6.81 0.49 15.36
C ARG A 70 -6.26 -0.91 15.58
N MET A 71 -4.94 -1.10 15.49
CA MET A 71 -4.31 -2.38 15.79
C MET A 71 -4.63 -2.88 17.21
N VAL A 72 -4.62 -1.95 18.17
CA VAL A 72 -5.00 -2.21 19.55
C VAL A 72 -6.48 -2.61 19.66
N ALA A 73 -7.38 -1.97 18.91
CA ALA A 73 -8.79 -2.33 18.87
C ALA A 73 -9.02 -3.72 18.24
N ASP A 74 -8.38 -4.00 17.10
CA ASP A 74 -8.49 -5.27 16.40
C ASP A 74 -8.02 -6.43 17.30
N GLN A 75 -6.90 -6.27 18.01
CA GLN A 75 -6.39 -7.29 18.92
C GLN A 75 -7.35 -7.63 20.08
N LYS A 76 -8.13 -6.66 20.58
CA LYS A 76 -9.11 -6.87 21.66
C LYS A 76 -10.31 -7.70 21.23
N SER A 77 -10.65 -7.69 19.94
CA SER A 77 -11.81 -8.38 19.39
C SER A 77 -11.59 -9.88 19.13
N GLY A 78 -10.40 -10.40 19.41
CA GLY A 78 -10.07 -11.80 19.18
C GLY A 78 -10.96 -12.76 20.00
N PRO A 79 -11.51 -13.81 19.38
CA PRO A 79 -12.29 -14.81 20.12
C PRO A 79 -11.42 -15.42 21.23
N ARG A 80 -12.03 -15.67 22.39
CA ARG A 80 -11.41 -16.40 23.53
C ARG A 80 -10.22 -15.72 24.21
N ARG A 81 -10.09 -14.40 24.04
CA ARG A 81 -9.20 -13.55 24.84
C ARG A 81 -10.02 -12.59 25.69
N THR A 82 -9.65 -12.47 26.96
CA THR A 82 -10.23 -11.46 27.87
C THR A 82 -9.20 -10.38 28.13
N LEU A 83 -9.51 -9.14 27.79
CA LEU A 83 -8.66 -8.00 28.12
C LEU A 83 -8.65 -7.80 29.65
N VAL A 84 -7.46 -7.83 30.25
CA VAL A 84 -7.24 -7.56 31.68
C VAL A 84 -6.89 -6.09 31.89
N SER A 85 -5.98 -5.56 31.10
CA SER A 85 -5.57 -4.17 31.18
C SER A 85 -5.05 -3.66 29.86
N GLU A 86 -5.20 -2.36 29.65
CA GLU A 86 -4.65 -1.61 28.55
C GLU A 86 -4.03 -0.33 29.07
N ARG A 87 -2.88 0.06 28.53
CA ARG A 87 -2.32 1.39 28.78
C ARG A 87 -1.48 1.89 27.62
N ALA A 88 -1.48 3.20 27.44
CA ALA A 88 -0.45 3.87 26.67
C ALA A 88 0.90 3.72 27.37
N LEU A 89 1.97 3.63 26.60
CA LEU A 89 3.33 3.61 27.13
C LEU A 89 4.28 4.37 26.22
N THR A 90 5.39 4.80 26.80
CA THR A 90 6.49 5.42 26.06
C THR A 90 7.76 4.64 26.36
N ARG A 91 8.52 4.32 25.31
CA ARG A 91 9.82 3.64 25.42
C ARG A 91 10.80 4.38 24.53
N ASP A 92 11.88 4.87 25.12
CA ASP A 92 12.96 5.56 24.40
C ASP A 92 12.45 6.72 23.51
N GLY A 93 11.42 7.44 23.98
CA GLY A 93 10.78 8.55 23.25
C GLY A 93 9.69 8.14 22.25
N HIS A 94 9.51 6.84 22.00
CA HIS A 94 8.49 6.33 21.07
C HIS A 94 7.21 5.94 21.79
N LYS A 95 6.07 6.40 21.26
CA LYS A 95 4.74 6.03 21.76
C LYS A 95 4.41 4.59 21.38
N GLY A 96 3.72 3.91 22.29
CA GLY A 96 3.28 2.54 22.15
C GLY A 96 2.05 2.24 23.00
N HIS A 97 1.54 1.02 22.90
CA HIS A 97 0.46 0.51 23.74
C HIS A 97 0.83 -0.85 24.32
N GLU A 98 0.38 -1.11 25.54
CA GLU A 98 0.49 -2.41 26.20
C GLU A 98 -0.91 -2.94 26.46
N LEU A 99 -1.10 -4.20 26.09
CA LEU A 99 -2.30 -4.97 26.32
C LEU A 99 -1.92 -6.20 27.13
N VAL A 100 -2.63 -6.42 28.22
CA VAL A 100 -2.57 -7.67 28.98
C VAL A 100 -3.88 -8.39 28.78
N MET A 101 -3.80 -9.64 28.33
CA MET A 101 -4.96 -10.48 28.03
C MET A 101 -4.82 -11.83 28.72
N ILE A 102 -5.94 -12.48 29.05
CA ILE A 102 -5.97 -13.91 29.38
C ILE A 102 -6.52 -14.67 28.16
N SER A 103 -5.85 -15.74 27.75
CA SER A 103 -6.31 -16.63 26.68
C SER A 103 -6.88 -17.93 27.26
N ALA A 104 -8.07 -18.32 26.83
CA ALA A 104 -8.71 -19.58 27.21
C ALA A 104 -8.32 -20.77 26.30
N ASP A 105 -7.57 -20.51 25.22
CA ASP A 105 -7.33 -21.49 24.14
C ASP A 105 -6.22 -22.51 24.39
N LEU A 106 -5.38 -22.31 25.40
CA LEU A 106 -4.13 -23.07 25.55
C LEU A 106 -4.21 -24.14 26.64
N GLY A 107 -5.41 -24.66 26.92
CA GLY A 107 -5.64 -25.74 27.90
C GLY A 107 -5.38 -25.34 29.37
N ASN A 108 -4.97 -24.10 29.61
CA ASN A 108 -4.75 -23.50 30.92
C ASN A 108 -5.53 -22.20 30.99
N ASP A 109 -6.55 -22.13 31.85
CA ASP A 109 -7.42 -20.95 32.06
C ASP A 109 -6.69 -19.68 32.57
N LYS A 110 -5.35 -19.69 32.57
CA LYS A 110 -4.48 -18.69 33.20
C LYS A 110 -3.36 -18.19 32.31
N MET A 111 -3.35 -18.52 31.01
CA MET A 111 -2.28 -18.01 30.14
C MET A 111 -2.44 -16.50 29.95
N ARG A 112 -1.58 -15.74 30.62
CA ARG A 112 -1.47 -14.30 30.53
C ARG A 112 -0.58 -13.93 29.36
N ILE A 113 -1.13 -13.19 28.41
CA ILE A 113 -0.43 -12.64 27.26
C ILE A 113 -0.19 -11.16 27.53
N THR A 114 1.07 -10.74 27.53
CA THR A 114 1.44 -9.32 27.49
C THR A 114 1.92 -8.98 26.10
N TRP A 115 1.21 -8.07 25.43
CA TRP A 115 1.53 -7.60 24.09
C TRP A 115 1.85 -6.11 24.14
N ARG A 116 3.01 -5.72 23.60
CA ARG A 116 3.37 -4.31 23.39
C ARG A 116 3.53 -4.05 21.92
N VAL A 117 3.02 -2.90 21.48
CA VAL A 117 3.11 -2.49 20.09
C VAL A 117 3.59 -1.05 20.00
N PHE A 118 4.48 -0.79 19.04
CA PHE A 118 5.06 0.52 18.77
C PHE A 118 5.15 0.75 17.27
N ILE A 119 5.03 2.01 16.86
CA ILE A 119 5.40 2.44 15.51
C ILE A 119 6.60 3.37 15.67
N VAL A 120 7.73 2.99 15.07
CA VAL A 120 8.99 3.75 15.11
C VAL A 120 9.46 4.00 13.69
N GLY A 121 9.45 5.26 13.27
CA GLY A 121 9.67 5.61 11.86
C GLY A 121 8.63 4.92 10.97
N TYR A 122 9.11 3.99 10.13
CA TYR A 122 8.27 3.19 9.22
C TYR A 122 8.25 1.71 9.58
N ARG A 123 8.52 1.38 10.83
CA ARG A 123 8.53 -0.01 11.31
C ARG A 123 7.50 -0.18 12.39
N LEU A 124 6.76 -1.28 12.28
CA LEU A 124 5.88 -1.76 13.33
C LEU A 124 6.68 -2.75 14.15
N TYR A 125 6.78 -2.49 15.45
CA TYR A 125 7.38 -3.38 16.41
C TYR A 125 6.30 -3.98 17.29
N GLN A 126 6.30 -5.30 17.42
CA GLN A 126 5.38 -6.04 18.26
C GLN A 126 6.19 -6.94 19.18
N LEU A 127 5.94 -6.83 20.49
CA LEU A 127 6.50 -7.71 21.49
C LEU A 127 5.36 -8.50 22.09
N MET A 128 5.47 -9.81 22.10
CA MET A 128 4.47 -10.67 22.73
C MET A 128 5.16 -11.64 23.67
N ALA A 129 4.66 -11.74 24.89
CA ALA A 129 5.19 -12.64 25.89
C ALA A 129 4.05 -13.34 26.65
N THR A 130 4.20 -14.62 26.94
CA THR A 130 3.20 -15.43 27.65
C THR A 130 3.72 -15.96 28.99
N ALA A 131 2.85 -15.96 30.00
CA ALA A 131 3.11 -16.48 31.34
C ALA A 131 1.88 -17.23 31.86
N ASN A 132 2.08 -18.32 32.60
CA ASN A 132 1.01 -19.15 33.17
C ASN A 132 1.11 -19.28 34.71
N ASP A 133 2.14 -18.70 35.32
CA ASP A 133 2.39 -18.64 36.75
C ASP A 133 3.24 -17.39 37.11
N ASP A 134 3.44 -17.13 38.40
CA ASP A 134 4.18 -15.94 38.86
C ASP A 134 5.67 -15.99 38.47
N ALA A 135 6.26 -17.19 38.45
CA ALA A 135 7.67 -17.36 38.10
C ALA A 135 7.94 -17.04 36.61
N SER A 136 7.05 -17.48 35.72
CA SER A 136 7.07 -17.13 34.30
C SER A 136 6.73 -15.66 34.09
N GLN A 137 5.81 -15.07 34.87
CA GLN A 137 5.51 -13.64 34.79
C GLN A 137 6.74 -12.79 35.13
N ALA A 138 7.50 -13.14 36.17
CA ALA A 138 8.74 -12.42 36.50
C ALA A 138 9.78 -12.46 35.36
N ARG A 139 9.84 -13.57 34.60
CA ARG A 139 10.70 -13.67 33.41
C ARG A 139 10.16 -12.81 32.26
N VAL A 140 8.85 -12.81 32.03
CA VAL A 140 8.19 -11.93 31.05
C VAL A 140 8.48 -10.47 31.35
N ASP A 141 8.35 -10.04 32.61
CA ASP A 141 8.63 -8.67 33.03
C ASP A 141 10.08 -8.27 32.79
N ARG A 142 11.03 -9.20 33.04
CA ARG A 142 12.44 -8.99 32.71
C ARG A 142 12.67 -8.82 31.21
N PHE A 143 12.15 -9.74 30.38
CA PHE A 143 12.27 -9.68 28.92
C PHE A 143 11.71 -8.37 28.35
N LEU A 144 10.47 -8.02 28.72
CA LEU A 144 9.81 -6.80 28.29
C LEU A 144 10.49 -5.54 28.85
N GLY A 145 11.04 -5.62 30.07
CA GLY A 145 11.76 -4.54 30.73
C GLY A 145 13.14 -4.27 30.15
N ALA A 146 13.78 -5.28 29.56
CA ALA A 146 15.09 -5.19 28.91
C ALA A 146 15.03 -4.68 27.47
N PHE A 147 13.87 -4.72 26.81
CA PHE A 147 13.72 -4.22 25.44
C PHE A 147 14.07 -2.73 25.32
N ARG A 148 14.94 -2.39 24.35
CA ARG A 148 15.29 -1.02 23.98
C ARG A 148 15.30 -0.86 22.48
N PHE A 149 14.91 0.32 22.01
CA PHE A 149 15.19 0.74 20.65
C PHE A 149 16.65 1.12 20.51
N THR A 150 17.28 0.74 19.41
CA THR A 150 18.62 1.23 19.05
C THR A 150 18.50 2.52 18.23
N PRO A 151 19.57 3.31 18.04
CA PRO A 151 19.49 4.55 17.25
C PRO A 151 18.96 4.37 15.81
N ASP A 152 19.11 3.16 15.24
CA ASP A 152 18.61 2.75 13.93
C ASP A 152 17.19 2.14 13.97
N ALA A 153 16.46 2.24 15.09
CA ALA A 153 15.10 1.72 15.24
C ALA A 153 14.08 2.22 14.22
N ALA A 154 14.27 3.43 13.71
CA ALA A 154 13.45 3.95 12.61
C ALA A 154 13.63 3.16 11.30
N GLY A 155 14.59 2.23 11.26
CA GLY A 155 15.14 1.62 10.07
C GLY A 155 16.09 2.57 9.34
N PRO A 156 16.62 2.17 8.18
CA PRO A 156 16.94 3.18 7.19
C PRO A 156 15.69 4.05 7.08
N GLN A 157 15.84 5.36 7.31
CA GLN A 157 14.75 6.24 6.94
C GLN A 157 14.42 5.83 5.51
N VAL A 158 13.15 5.54 5.24
CA VAL A 158 12.66 5.66 3.87
C VAL A 158 12.96 7.13 3.60
N ASP A 159 14.13 7.39 3.01
CA ASP A 159 14.74 8.71 2.99
C ASP A 159 13.67 9.65 2.43
N ALA A 160 13.75 10.95 2.70
CA ALA A 160 12.91 11.88 1.95
C ALA A 160 13.00 11.61 0.42
N ALA A 161 14.16 11.11 -0.04
CA ALA A 161 14.37 10.57 -1.39
C ALA A 161 13.44 9.40 -1.77
N ASN A 162 13.08 8.52 -0.83
CA ASN A 162 12.10 7.46 -1.09
C ASN A 162 10.63 7.93 -1.04
N ARG A 163 10.32 9.03 -0.33
CA ARG A 163 9.01 9.72 -0.48
C ARG A 163 8.89 10.43 -1.84
N ASP A 164 10.04 10.72 -2.45
CA ASP A 164 10.21 11.29 -3.79
C ASP A 164 10.61 10.26 -4.87
N LEU A 165 10.28 8.96 -4.71
CA LEU A 165 10.52 7.91 -5.74
C LEU A 165 9.78 8.11 -7.07
N TRP A 166 9.04 9.21 -7.17
CA TRP A 166 8.49 9.74 -8.38
C TRP A 166 9.61 10.04 -9.37
N GLN A 167 9.95 9.02 -10.13
CA GLN A 167 10.97 9.05 -11.16
C GLN A 167 10.32 9.32 -12.51
N LYS A 168 11.01 10.10 -13.31
CA LYS A 168 10.64 10.27 -14.72
C LYS A 168 10.81 8.92 -15.41
N TYR A 169 9.76 8.50 -16.09
CA TYR A 169 9.71 7.33 -16.93
C TYR A 169 9.47 7.78 -18.37
N GLU A 170 10.28 7.27 -19.30
CA GLU A 170 10.11 7.49 -20.73
C GLU A 170 9.67 6.18 -21.37
N SER A 171 8.57 6.21 -22.12
CA SER A 171 8.12 5.01 -22.82
C SER A 171 9.12 4.63 -23.90
N GLU A 172 9.42 3.34 -24.08
CA GLU A 172 10.40 2.87 -25.07
C GLU A 172 10.04 3.24 -26.51
N ALA A 173 8.74 3.32 -26.82
CA ALA A 173 8.28 3.75 -28.13
C ALA A 173 8.38 5.28 -28.36
N GLY A 174 8.80 6.05 -27.34
CA GLY A 174 8.81 7.51 -27.39
C GLY A 174 7.42 8.13 -27.36
N ASP A 175 6.40 7.38 -26.94
CA ASP A 175 5.00 7.78 -26.98
C ASP A 175 4.60 8.77 -25.89
N PHE A 176 5.26 8.72 -24.74
CA PHE A 176 5.04 9.63 -23.63
C PHE A 176 6.20 9.60 -22.64
N THR A 177 6.21 10.60 -21.77
CA THR A 177 6.92 10.59 -20.50
C THR A 177 5.92 10.74 -19.35
N ALA A 178 6.17 10.08 -18.23
CA ALA A 178 5.33 10.14 -17.04
C ALA A 178 6.20 10.18 -15.79
N THR A 179 5.70 10.74 -14.71
CA THR A 179 6.35 10.60 -13.40
C THR A 179 5.64 9.48 -12.65
N LEU A 180 6.36 8.44 -12.22
CA LEU A 180 5.78 7.24 -11.60
C LEU A 180 6.49 6.93 -10.27
N PRO A 181 5.78 6.40 -9.26
CA PRO A 181 6.35 6.11 -7.94
C PRO A 181 7.28 4.90 -7.90
N ALA A 182 7.31 4.11 -8.98
CA ALA A 182 8.13 2.91 -9.12
C ALA A 182 8.35 2.60 -10.61
N LYS A 183 9.22 1.64 -10.91
CA LYS A 183 9.40 1.15 -12.28
C LYS A 183 8.12 0.40 -12.70
N PRO A 184 7.44 0.79 -13.79
CA PRO A 184 6.18 0.17 -14.16
C PRO A 184 6.36 -1.24 -14.72
N LYS A 185 5.39 -2.12 -14.43
CA LYS A 185 5.16 -3.34 -15.21
C LYS A 185 4.48 -2.96 -16.53
N ARG A 186 4.82 -3.67 -17.60
CA ARG A 186 4.25 -3.44 -18.94
C ARG A 186 3.51 -4.66 -19.44
N GLU A 187 2.38 -4.41 -20.09
CA GLU A 187 1.55 -5.42 -20.70
C GLU A 187 1.04 -4.91 -22.05
N ALA A 188 1.00 -5.78 -23.05
CA ALA A 188 0.40 -5.51 -24.35
C ALA A 188 -0.64 -6.60 -24.62
N THR A 189 -1.85 -6.22 -25.01
CA THR A 189 -2.93 -7.18 -25.23
C THR A 189 -3.83 -6.70 -26.36
N ALA A 190 -4.20 -7.61 -27.26
CA ALA A 190 -5.25 -7.33 -28.23
C ALA A 190 -6.61 -7.33 -27.53
N ALA A 191 -7.29 -6.18 -27.50
CA ALA A 191 -8.59 -6.02 -26.87
C ALA A 191 -9.60 -5.38 -27.84
N GLU A 192 -10.88 -5.71 -27.66
CA GLU A 192 -11.96 -4.96 -28.31
C GLU A 192 -12.08 -3.59 -27.63
N THR A 193 -12.02 -2.53 -28.43
CA THR A 193 -12.20 -1.14 -27.98
C THR A 193 -13.41 -0.54 -28.68
N PRO A 194 -13.90 0.65 -28.29
CA PRO A 194 -14.92 1.38 -29.05
C PRO A 194 -14.52 1.64 -30.52
N TRP A 195 -13.23 1.52 -30.84
CA TRP A 195 -12.67 1.69 -32.19
C TRP A 195 -12.35 0.34 -32.88
N GLY A 196 -12.86 -0.75 -32.33
CA GLY A 196 -12.63 -2.14 -32.77
C GLY A 196 -11.42 -2.78 -32.09
N ARG A 197 -11.08 -3.99 -32.54
CA ARG A 197 -9.93 -4.74 -32.01
C ARG A 197 -8.62 -4.00 -32.25
N ARG A 198 -7.88 -3.73 -31.18
CA ARG A 198 -6.59 -3.02 -31.19
C ARG A 198 -5.64 -3.64 -30.18
N GLU A 199 -4.34 -3.44 -30.41
CA GLU A 199 -3.36 -3.65 -29.35
C GLU A 199 -3.47 -2.50 -28.34
N VAL A 200 -3.77 -2.85 -27.10
CA VAL A 200 -3.79 -1.94 -25.95
C VAL A 200 -2.51 -2.17 -25.17
N ARG A 201 -1.73 -1.11 -24.97
CA ARG A 201 -0.50 -1.14 -24.17
C ARG A 201 -0.78 -0.50 -22.82
N ARG A 202 -0.53 -1.24 -21.74
CA ARG A 202 -0.76 -0.84 -20.37
C ARG A 202 0.55 -0.81 -19.60
N LEU A 203 0.76 0.28 -18.87
CA LEU A 203 1.84 0.41 -17.90
C LEU A 203 1.23 0.61 -16.52
N THR A 204 1.66 -0.19 -15.56
CA THR A 204 1.15 -0.16 -14.19
C THR A 204 2.31 0.02 -13.22
N ALA A 205 2.27 1.06 -12.41
CA ALA A 205 3.18 1.28 -11.30
C ALA A 205 2.39 1.38 -10.00
N SER A 206 2.90 0.74 -8.94
CA SER A 206 2.28 0.80 -7.62
C SER A 206 3.12 1.68 -6.70
N SER A 207 2.47 2.60 -5.99
CA SER A 207 3.05 3.22 -4.80
C SER A 207 2.67 2.39 -3.59
N ALA A 208 3.61 2.18 -2.68
CA ALA A 208 3.33 1.59 -1.38
C ALA A 208 2.92 2.65 -0.33
N PHE A 209 3.11 3.94 -0.63
CA PHE A 209 2.83 5.02 0.30
C PHE A 209 2.50 6.36 -0.41
N PRO A 210 1.23 6.80 -0.41
CA PRO A 210 0.03 6.00 -0.18
C PRO A 210 -0.10 4.79 -1.13
N PRO A 211 -0.88 3.75 -0.76
CA PRO A 211 -1.10 2.60 -1.61
C PRO A 211 -1.98 2.99 -2.79
N ALA A 212 -1.41 3.01 -3.98
CA ALA A 212 -2.13 3.40 -5.17
C ALA A 212 -1.56 2.69 -6.38
N GLU A 213 -2.44 2.36 -7.32
CA GLU A 213 -2.06 1.91 -8.65
C GLU A 213 -2.19 3.08 -9.63
N TYR A 214 -1.10 3.32 -10.37
CA TYR A 214 -1.03 4.31 -11.44
C TYR A 214 -0.91 3.58 -12.76
N THR A 215 -1.88 3.81 -13.63
CA THR A 215 -1.97 3.12 -14.91
C THR A 215 -1.93 4.12 -16.05
N VAL A 216 -1.06 3.89 -17.03
CA VAL A 216 -1.08 4.57 -18.33
C VAL A 216 -1.47 3.54 -19.38
N THR A 217 -2.60 3.76 -20.03
CA THR A 217 -3.08 2.94 -21.15
C THR A 217 -2.97 3.73 -22.44
N VAL A 218 -2.38 3.12 -23.47
CA VAL A 218 -2.20 3.73 -24.79
C VAL A 218 -2.96 2.90 -25.82
N VAL A 219 -3.87 3.55 -26.54
CA VAL A 219 -4.67 2.95 -27.62
C VAL A 219 -4.38 3.67 -28.94
N PRO A 220 -3.87 2.98 -29.98
CA PRO A 220 -3.70 3.57 -31.31
C PRO A 220 -5.05 3.89 -31.98
N LEU A 221 -5.14 5.04 -32.64
CA LEU A 221 -6.31 5.53 -33.37
C LEU A 221 -6.07 5.52 -34.88
N ALA A 222 -7.02 5.01 -35.65
CA ALA A 222 -6.99 5.10 -37.11
C ALA A 222 -7.21 6.57 -37.57
N PRO A 223 -6.76 6.96 -38.78
CA PRO A 223 -6.90 8.34 -39.27
C PRO A 223 -8.33 8.90 -39.23
N ARG A 224 -9.33 8.06 -39.53
CA ARG A 224 -10.75 8.42 -39.48
C ARG A 224 -11.26 8.67 -38.05
N GLU A 225 -10.65 7.99 -37.07
CA GLU A 225 -11.03 8.06 -35.65
C GLU A 225 -10.45 9.30 -34.96
N ARG A 226 -9.39 9.91 -35.53
CA ARG A 226 -8.82 11.18 -35.04
C ARG A 226 -9.85 12.31 -34.99
N LYS A 227 -10.78 12.33 -35.96
CA LYS A 227 -11.83 13.36 -36.10
C LYS A 227 -13.07 13.13 -35.24
N LEU A 228 -13.32 11.90 -34.78
CA LEU A 228 -14.47 11.55 -33.92
C LEU A 228 -14.24 11.93 -32.44
N SER A 229 -13.06 12.49 -32.11
CA SER A 229 -12.51 12.43 -30.77
C SER A 229 -13.06 13.49 -29.81
N LEU A 230 -13.26 13.04 -28.57
CA LEU A 230 -13.95 13.65 -27.42
C LEU A 230 -15.46 13.44 -27.38
N THR A 231 -16.30 14.11 -28.18
CA THR A 231 -17.76 14.11 -27.89
C THR A 231 -18.41 12.73 -28.07
N GLU A 232 -18.07 11.98 -29.11
CA GLU A 232 -18.65 10.64 -29.35
C GLU A 232 -18.01 9.55 -28.49
N SER A 233 -16.68 9.62 -28.31
CA SER A 233 -16.00 8.74 -27.38
C SER A 233 -16.52 8.92 -25.95
N LEU A 234 -16.92 10.15 -25.56
CA LEU A 234 -17.48 10.44 -24.23
C LEU A 234 -18.98 10.16 -24.11
N GLY A 235 -19.75 10.22 -25.21
CA GLY A 235 -21.14 9.74 -25.24
C GLY A 235 -21.24 8.25 -24.88
N ALA A 236 -20.25 7.45 -25.32
CA ALA A 236 -20.10 6.07 -24.86
C ALA A 236 -19.66 5.95 -23.39
N TRP A 237 -19.12 7.02 -22.79
CA TRP A 237 -18.69 7.06 -21.40
C TRP A 237 -19.80 7.43 -20.40
N GLU A 238 -20.92 7.97 -20.87
CA GLU A 238 -22.06 8.34 -20.01
C GLU A 238 -22.87 7.13 -19.51
N ALA A 239 -22.72 5.98 -20.16
CA ALA A 239 -23.54 4.79 -19.93
C ALA A 239 -22.74 3.53 -19.60
N PHE A 240 -21.41 3.61 -19.41
CA PHE A 240 -20.73 2.42 -18.93
C PHE A 240 -20.91 2.26 -17.43
N THR A 241 -21.26 1.05 -17.04
CA THR A 241 -20.74 0.46 -15.82
C THR A 241 -19.35 -0.04 -16.16
N LEU A 242 -18.29 0.57 -15.63
CA LEU A 242 -16.98 -0.08 -15.63
C LEU A 242 -17.12 -1.34 -14.77
N ARG A 243 -17.36 -2.50 -15.39
CA ARG A 243 -17.32 -3.77 -14.67
C ARG A 243 -15.85 -4.07 -14.43
N GLY A 244 -15.37 -3.75 -13.23
CA GLY A 244 -14.07 -4.20 -12.78
C GLY A 244 -14.02 -5.73 -12.68
N ARG A 245 -12.82 -6.29 -12.45
CA ARG A 245 -12.72 -7.66 -11.96
C ARG A 245 -13.35 -7.69 -10.55
N GLY A 246 -14.47 -8.41 -10.39
CA GLY A 246 -15.21 -8.52 -9.13
C GLY A 246 -16.37 -7.53 -8.98
N ASP A 247 -16.86 -7.35 -7.76
CA ASP A 247 -18.05 -6.53 -7.41
C ASP A 247 -17.72 -5.04 -7.28
N VAL A 248 -17.03 -4.45 -8.28
CA VAL A 248 -16.68 -3.02 -8.26
C VAL A 248 -17.59 -2.24 -9.20
N THR A 249 -18.29 -1.25 -8.66
CA THR A 249 -19.15 -0.32 -9.43
C THR A 249 -18.52 1.06 -9.46
N PHE A 250 -18.42 1.69 -10.63
CA PHE A 250 -17.90 3.05 -10.74
C PHE A 250 -19.03 4.06 -10.93
N THR A 251 -19.07 5.09 -10.09
CA THR A 251 -20.02 6.19 -10.16
C THR A 251 -19.28 7.46 -10.54
N LEU A 252 -19.68 8.11 -11.64
CA LEU A 252 -19.12 9.38 -12.05
C LEU A 252 -19.57 10.50 -11.09
N LYS A 253 -18.62 11.20 -10.48
CA LYS A 253 -18.89 12.36 -9.60
C LYS A 253 -18.79 13.69 -10.33
N GLN A 254 -17.72 13.88 -11.09
CA GLN A 254 -17.43 15.16 -11.71
C GLN A 254 -16.73 15.01 -13.06
N ARG A 255 -17.00 15.98 -13.95
CA ARG A 255 -16.29 16.18 -15.20
C ARG A 255 -15.63 17.54 -15.20
N ALA A 256 -14.35 17.59 -15.54
CA ALA A 256 -13.64 18.83 -15.79
C ALA A 256 -12.84 18.72 -17.10
N ALA A 257 -12.82 19.80 -17.87
CA ALA A 257 -11.81 19.97 -18.91
C ALA A 257 -10.55 20.52 -18.24
N VAL A 258 -9.40 19.92 -18.56
CA VAL A 258 -8.09 20.39 -18.09
C VAL A 258 -7.15 20.49 -19.28
N VAL A 259 -6.07 21.23 -19.14
CA VAL A 259 -5.03 21.33 -20.17
C VAL A 259 -3.77 20.65 -19.65
N ILE A 260 -3.25 19.67 -20.39
CA ILE A 260 -2.02 18.94 -20.06
C ILE A 260 -1.04 19.14 -21.21
N ALA A 261 0.14 19.68 -20.91
CA ALA A 261 1.16 19.98 -21.91
C ALA A 261 0.62 20.78 -23.13
N GLY A 262 -0.37 21.66 -22.93
CA GLY A 262 -1.01 22.44 -24.00
C GLY A 262 -2.16 21.75 -24.74
N HIS A 263 -2.52 20.51 -24.37
CA HIS A 263 -3.61 19.76 -24.99
C HIS A 263 -4.81 19.65 -24.06
N THR A 264 -6.01 19.84 -24.62
CA THR A 264 -7.27 19.67 -23.87
C THR A 264 -7.47 18.20 -23.51
N ALA A 265 -7.37 17.88 -22.24
CA ALA A 265 -7.75 16.61 -21.65
C ALA A 265 -9.10 16.74 -20.93
N ARG A 266 -9.71 15.60 -20.59
CA ARG A 266 -10.81 15.58 -19.62
C ARG A 266 -10.46 14.72 -18.43
N VAL A 267 -10.74 15.26 -17.25
CA VAL A 267 -10.67 14.57 -15.98
C VAL A 267 -12.06 14.11 -15.60
N LEU A 268 -12.16 12.84 -15.24
CA LEU A 268 -13.32 12.23 -14.65
C LEU A 268 -12.95 11.84 -13.23
N GLU A 269 -13.65 12.42 -12.26
CA GLU A 269 -13.60 11.91 -10.90
C GLU A 269 -14.67 10.85 -10.77
N VAL A 270 -14.26 9.64 -10.41
CA VAL A 270 -15.15 8.50 -10.25
C VAL A 270 -15.02 7.94 -8.84
N THR A 271 -16.09 7.39 -8.30
CA THR A 271 -16.04 6.60 -7.08
C THR A 271 -16.21 5.15 -7.44
N ALA A 272 -15.20 4.33 -7.14
CA ALA A 272 -15.29 2.89 -7.24
C ALA A 272 -15.83 2.35 -5.91
N THR A 273 -17.08 1.92 -5.92
CA THR A 273 -17.74 1.21 -4.82
C THR A 273 -17.31 -0.25 -4.83
N ARG A 274 -16.69 -0.69 -3.74
CA ARG A 274 -16.24 -2.08 -3.52
C ARG A 274 -16.93 -2.66 -2.27
N PRO A 275 -16.93 -3.98 -2.06
CA PRO A 275 -17.50 -4.59 -0.86
C PRO A 275 -16.87 -4.09 0.46
N ASP A 276 -15.61 -3.66 0.42
CA ASP A 276 -14.83 -3.13 1.55
C ASP A 276 -14.91 -1.60 1.69
N GLY A 277 -15.58 -0.90 0.76
CA GLY A 277 -15.84 0.54 0.84
C GLY A 277 -15.71 1.27 -0.50
N ASP A 278 -16.09 2.53 -0.49
CA ASP A 278 -15.96 3.44 -1.64
C ASP A 278 -14.56 4.04 -1.71
N VAL A 279 -13.89 3.93 -2.87
CA VAL A 279 -12.64 4.64 -3.13
C VAL A 279 -12.84 5.69 -4.23
N ASN A 280 -12.30 6.88 -4.06
CA ASN A 280 -12.30 7.89 -5.12
C ASN A 280 -11.13 7.61 -6.06
N ALA A 281 -11.40 7.37 -7.33
CA ALA A 281 -10.39 7.25 -8.37
C ALA A 281 -10.47 8.44 -9.31
N ARG A 282 -9.34 8.75 -9.93
CA ARG A 282 -9.25 9.81 -10.94
C ARG A 282 -8.84 9.19 -12.26
N LEU A 283 -9.66 9.42 -13.27
CA LEU A 283 -9.43 8.96 -14.64
C LEU A 283 -9.22 10.18 -15.53
N LEU A 284 -8.29 10.07 -16.46
CA LEU A 284 -7.97 11.15 -17.38
C LEU A 284 -7.86 10.59 -18.79
N GLY A 285 -8.69 11.11 -19.68
CA GLY A 285 -8.66 10.79 -21.11
C GLY A 285 -8.02 11.93 -21.90
N LEU A 286 -7.00 11.62 -22.69
CA LEU A 286 -6.27 12.57 -23.51
C LEU A 286 -6.06 12.01 -24.93
N PRO A 287 -6.85 12.47 -25.92
CA PRO A 287 -6.52 12.22 -27.33
C PRO A 287 -5.33 13.09 -27.75
N PHE A 288 -4.35 12.50 -28.42
CA PHE A 288 -3.19 13.21 -28.92
C PHE A 288 -2.65 12.55 -30.20
N GLY A 289 -2.68 13.29 -31.31
CA GLY A 289 -2.24 12.80 -32.61
C GLY A 289 -3.05 11.59 -33.09
N ASP A 290 -2.38 10.44 -33.16
CA ASP A 290 -2.94 9.15 -33.57
C ASP A 290 -3.11 8.19 -32.39
N ARG A 291 -3.18 8.71 -31.16
CA ARG A 291 -3.26 7.93 -29.93
C ARG A 291 -4.31 8.49 -28.99
N PHE A 292 -4.86 7.59 -28.18
CA PHE A 292 -5.63 7.91 -27.01
C PHE A 292 -4.88 7.44 -25.77
N PHE A 293 -4.65 8.35 -24.83
CA PHE A 293 -4.07 8.07 -23.53
C PHE A 293 -5.18 8.05 -22.48
N GLU A 294 -5.22 6.97 -21.71
CA GLU A 294 -6.04 6.87 -20.50
C GLU A 294 -5.11 6.72 -19.30
N LEU A 295 -5.16 7.69 -18.40
CA LEU A 295 -4.41 7.68 -17.16
C LEU A 295 -5.37 7.42 -16.01
N ALA A 296 -5.04 6.48 -15.15
CA ALA A 296 -5.82 6.16 -13.97
C ALA A 296 -4.93 6.26 -12.72
N SER A 297 -5.42 6.94 -11.69
CA SER A 297 -4.92 6.80 -10.32
C SER A 297 -6.03 6.15 -9.51
N LEU A 298 -5.75 4.93 -9.05
CA LEU A 298 -6.66 4.10 -8.28
C LEU A 298 -6.07 3.93 -6.89
N PRO A 299 -6.53 4.72 -5.90
CA PRO A 299 -6.23 4.43 -4.51
C PRO A 299 -6.68 3.00 -4.19
N LEU A 300 -5.79 2.24 -3.56
CA LEU A 300 -6.15 0.90 -3.10
C LEU A 300 -6.91 0.96 -1.77
N ASP A 301 -6.83 2.11 -1.08
CA ASP A 301 -7.58 2.42 0.13
C ASP A 301 -8.41 3.71 -0.06
N ALA A 302 -9.64 3.72 0.45
CA ALA A 302 -10.58 4.86 0.43
C ALA A 302 -10.04 6.17 1.03
N ARG A 303 -9.02 6.07 1.89
CA ARG A 303 -8.46 7.15 2.69
C ARG A 303 -7.08 7.60 2.23
N ALA A 304 -6.50 6.91 1.23
CA ALA A 304 -5.29 7.37 0.56
C ALA A 304 -5.58 8.68 -0.20
N GLY A 305 -5.01 9.79 0.30
CA GLY A 305 -5.28 11.13 -0.23
C GLY A 305 -4.85 11.34 -1.68
N SER A 306 -5.44 12.34 -2.33
CA SER A 306 -5.32 12.66 -3.77
C SER A 306 -4.01 13.35 -4.18
N LEU A 307 -3.09 13.63 -3.26
CA LEU A 307 -1.89 14.44 -3.52
C LEU A 307 -0.98 13.80 -4.58
N ASP A 308 -0.76 12.50 -4.49
CA ASP A 308 0.06 11.75 -5.44
C ASP A 308 -0.55 11.68 -6.84
N ALA A 309 -1.88 11.62 -6.93
CA ALA A 309 -2.58 11.57 -8.20
C ALA A 309 -2.27 12.82 -9.03
N SER A 310 -2.21 14.00 -8.41
CA SER A 310 -1.87 15.24 -9.11
C SER A 310 -0.45 15.18 -9.68
N ARG A 311 0.53 14.70 -8.92
CA ARG A 311 1.91 14.53 -9.43
C ARG A 311 2.01 13.58 -10.61
N PHE A 312 1.22 12.50 -10.61
CA PHE A 312 1.12 11.59 -11.75
C PHE A 312 0.55 12.27 -13.00
N PHE A 313 -0.57 12.98 -12.88
CA PHE A 313 -1.21 13.65 -14.01
C PHE A 313 -0.39 14.85 -14.52
N ASP A 314 0.15 15.66 -13.62
CA ASP A 314 0.95 16.85 -13.94
C ASP A 314 2.32 16.46 -14.53
N GLY A 315 2.86 15.32 -14.11
CA GLY A 315 4.11 14.77 -14.62
C GLY A 315 3.99 14.01 -15.94
N PHE A 316 2.78 13.93 -16.54
CA PHE A 316 2.57 13.28 -17.83
C PHE A 316 2.76 14.24 -19.00
N THR A 317 3.50 13.80 -20.01
CA THR A 317 3.67 14.55 -21.27
C THR A 317 3.60 13.57 -22.44
N PRO A 318 2.65 13.71 -23.37
CA PRO A 318 2.62 12.90 -24.58
C PRO A 318 3.86 13.20 -25.44
N GLY A 319 4.47 12.15 -25.99
CA GLY A 319 5.57 12.26 -26.93
C GLY A 319 5.07 12.72 -28.30
N ALA A 320 5.96 13.30 -29.10
CA ALA A 320 5.59 13.80 -30.42
C ALA A 320 4.94 12.69 -31.27
N PRO A 321 3.92 13.01 -32.09
CA PRO A 321 3.38 12.05 -33.03
C PRO A 321 4.51 11.57 -33.96
N PRO A 322 4.53 10.28 -34.35
CA PRO A 322 5.48 9.83 -35.36
C PRO A 322 5.34 10.70 -36.61
N ALA A 323 6.48 11.06 -37.21
CA ALA A 323 6.46 11.79 -38.47
C ALA A 323 5.60 11.01 -39.49
N PRO A 324 4.75 11.70 -40.27
CA PRO A 324 3.98 11.03 -41.29
C PRO A 324 4.95 10.26 -42.21
N PRO A 325 4.60 9.04 -42.66
CA PRO A 325 5.44 8.30 -43.59
C PRO A 325 5.70 9.19 -44.80
N VAL A 326 6.98 9.38 -45.13
CA VAL A 326 7.38 10.10 -46.34
C VAL A 326 6.81 9.31 -47.52
N ALA A 327 5.95 9.94 -48.31
CA ALA A 327 5.40 9.29 -49.49
C ALA A 327 6.56 8.83 -50.40
N PRO A 328 6.54 7.59 -50.91
CA PRO A 328 7.55 7.18 -51.89
C PRO A 328 7.49 8.15 -53.08
N GLN A 329 8.65 8.73 -53.41
CA GLN A 329 8.82 9.59 -54.59
C GLN A 329 8.82 8.76 -55.88
#